data_AF-A0A535AEQ5-F1
#
_entry.id   AF-A0A535AEQ5-F1
#
_cell.length_a   1.000
_cell.length_b   1.000
_cell.length_c   1.000
_cell.angle_alpha   90.00
_cell.angle_beta   90.00
_cell.angle_gamma   90.00
#
_symmetry.space_group_name_H-M   'P 1'
#
loop_
_entity.id
_entity.type
_entity.pdbx_description
1 polymer ?
#
loop_
_entity_poly.entity_id
_entity_poly.type
_entity_poly.pdbx_seq_one_letter_code
_entity_poly.pdbx_strand_id
1 'polypeptide(L)'
;MKALPAMAVGSFLLATAAGVQATTPGPGQHFDCSDGGDSSCAADDPGCVSNTPDHEKCSRAIGRGIAKAILGVMKCHITQVTKRFQGASVTGAGNSEENCEEGNGNGHSAKEKLDDLLAALAASGRCDPAQLSAASAREAELFGTGPTSLDARNGSFFCDPGDAIGDDDSGSVPASYNVLKCEVAVSKNVQRLYKYATKCHEKMNHAFAIGVDFDEEACEETDSISHKGALDKYNQQRDKLVALGICPSCLDAATIDALAAATLAEVDGNNDGVFPCGLAP
;
A
#
# COMPACT_ATOMS: atom_id res chain seq x y z
N MET A 1 -9.78 -64.57 55.05
CA MET A 1 -8.45 -63.94 55.20
C MET A 1 -8.05 -63.38 53.85
N LYS A 2 -7.51 -62.16 53.87
CA LYS A 2 -7.15 -61.22 52.79
C LYS A 2 -6.80 -61.78 51.40
N ALA A 3 -7.32 -61.13 50.36
CA ALA A 3 -6.63 -60.96 49.08
C ALA A 3 -7.02 -59.59 48.46
N LEU A 4 -6.02 -58.74 48.18
CA LEU A 4 -6.14 -57.46 47.48
C LEU A 4 -6.35 -57.70 45.97
N PRO A 5 -7.07 -56.82 45.24
CA PRO A 5 -6.94 -56.71 43.79
C PRO A 5 -5.87 -55.68 43.41
N ALA A 6 -5.03 -56.06 42.45
CA ALA A 6 -3.97 -55.26 41.86
C ALA A 6 -4.54 -54.13 40.99
N MET A 7 -4.00 -52.92 41.13
CA MET A 7 -4.21 -51.82 40.19
C MET A 7 -3.38 -52.05 38.93
N ALA A 8 -4.04 -52.15 37.78
CA ALA A 8 -3.39 -52.03 36.48
C ALA A 8 -3.24 -50.53 36.13
N VAL A 9 -1.99 -50.08 36.03
CA VAL A 9 -1.63 -48.74 35.53
C VAL A 9 -1.81 -48.76 34.02
N GLY A 10 -2.91 -48.19 33.53
CA GLY A 10 -3.11 -47.93 32.11
C GLY A 10 -2.27 -46.73 31.68
N SER A 11 -1.22 -46.98 30.91
CA SER A 11 -0.42 -45.94 30.25
C SER A 11 -1.29 -45.15 29.27
N PHE A 12 -1.61 -43.90 29.63
CA PHE A 12 -2.11 -42.91 28.68
C PHE A 12 -0.95 -42.49 27.76
N LEU A 13 -0.93 -43.01 26.54
CA LEU A 13 -0.13 -42.45 25.45
C LEU A 13 -0.79 -41.12 25.05
N LEU A 14 -0.26 -40.00 25.57
CA LEU A 14 -0.50 -38.69 24.99
C LEU A 14 0.19 -38.64 23.62
N ALA A 15 -0.58 -38.81 22.55
CA ALA A 15 -0.15 -38.40 21.23
C ALA A 15 -0.11 -36.85 21.20
N THR A 16 1.05 -36.28 21.46
CA THR A 16 1.32 -34.88 21.10
C THR A 16 1.29 -34.80 19.58
N ALA A 17 0.23 -34.24 19.01
CA ALA A 17 0.31 -33.70 17.68
C ALA A 17 1.41 -32.62 17.72
N ALA A 18 2.59 -32.95 17.21
CA ALA A 18 3.57 -31.94 16.88
C ALA A 18 2.90 -31.05 15.84
N GLY A 19 2.43 -29.87 16.26
CA GLY A 19 1.99 -28.86 15.31
C GLY A 19 3.14 -28.67 14.33
N VAL A 20 2.83 -28.75 13.04
CA VAL A 20 3.78 -28.38 11.99
C VAL A 20 4.19 -26.95 12.32
N GLN A 21 5.46 -26.75 12.72
CA GLN A 21 5.97 -25.40 12.93
C GLN A 21 5.99 -24.75 11.56
N ALA A 22 5.26 -23.64 11.41
CA ALA A 22 5.28 -22.81 10.22
C ALA A 22 6.75 -22.52 9.84
N THR A 23 7.14 -22.80 8.59
CA THR A 23 8.45 -22.44 8.08
C THR A 23 8.27 -21.28 7.10
N THR A 24 8.66 -20.08 7.52
CA THR A 24 8.58 -18.89 6.67
C THR A 24 9.84 -18.74 5.82
N PRO A 25 9.78 -17.95 4.74
CA PRO A 25 10.97 -17.36 4.16
C PRO A 25 11.80 -16.64 5.24
N GLY A 26 13.11 -16.76 5.13
CA GLY A 26 14.09 -16.14 6.00
C GLY A 26 14.88 -15.03 5.29
N PRO A 27 15.83 -14.39 5.99
CA PRO A 27 16.61 -13.27 5.49
C PRO A 27 17.24 -13.55 4.10
N GLY A 28 16.90 -12.72 3.11
CA GLY A 28 17.38 -12.79 1.73
C GLY A 28 16.62 -13.75 0.81
N GLN A 29 15.66 -14.53 1.32
CA GLN A 29 14.81 -15.42 0.51
C GLN A 29 13.61 -14.67 -0.05
N HIS A 30 13.07 -15.14 -1.18
CA HIS A 30 11.85 -14.59 -1.78
C HIS A 30 10.62 -14.80 -0.89
N PHE A 31 9.69 -13.84 -0.92
CA PHE A 31 8.42 -13.91 -0.17
C PHE A 31 7.51 -15.06 -0.64
N ASP A 32 7.64 -15.48 -1.89
CA ASP A 32 6.87 -16.55 -2.53
C ASP A 32 7.30 -17.98 -2.13
N CYS A 33 8.24 -18.10 -1.16
CA CYS A 33 8.84 -19.35 -0.70
C CYS A 33 9.64 -20.13 -1.75
N SER A 34 9.97 -19.53 -2.91
CA SER A 34 10.73 -20.22 -3.98
C SER A 34 12.15 -20.65 -3.54
N ASP A 35 12.73 -19.98 -2.56
CA ASP A 35 14.03 -20.29 -1.96
C ASP A 35 13.96 -21.05 -0.63
N GLY A 36 12.76 -21.30 -0.11
CA GLY A 36 12.53 -21.94 1.18
C GLY A 36 11.36 -21.34 1.97
N GLY A 37 10.84 -22.14 2.90
CA GLY A 37 9.56 -21.90 3.58
C GLY A 37 8.42 -22.71 2.95
N ASP A 38 7.33 -22.90 3.69
CA ASP A 38 6.13 -23.63 3.26
C ASP A 38 4.82 -23.04 3.81
N SER A 39 4.89 -21.95 4.59
CA SER A 39 3.75 -21.29 5.20
C SER A 39 3.68 -19.81 4.86
N SER A 40 2.47 -19.30 4.64
CA SER A 40 2.17 -17.88 4.40
C SER A 40 2.99 -17.26 3.26
N CYS A 41 3.28 -18.04 2.22
CA CYS A 41 4.00 -17.58 1.04
C CYS A 41 3.15 -16.54 0.30
N ALA A 42 3.67 -15.34 0.13
CA ALA A 42 3.01 -14.25 -0.60
C ALA A 42 3.48 -14.33 -2.07
N ALA A 43 2.66 -14.97 -2.91
CA ALA A 43 3.07 -15.38 -4.25
C ALA A 43 2.93 -14.29 -5.31
N ASP A 44 2.11 -13.28 -5.03
CA ASP A 44 1.91 -12.05 -5.80
C ASP A 44 2.80 -10.90 -5.34
N ASP A 45 3.49 -11.06 -4.21
CA ASP A 45 4.50 -10.15 -3.67
C ASP A 45 5.93 -10.47 -4.17
N PRO A 46 6.41 -9.84 -5.26
CA PRO A 46 7.81 -9.98 -5.67
C PRO A 46 8.76 -9.37 -4.62
N GLY A 47 10.02 -9.78 -4.67
CA GLY A 47 11.05 -9.27 -3.76
C GLY A 47 11.46 -10.29 -2.70
N CYS A 48 12.28 -9.83 -1.76
CA CYS A 48 12.91 -10.70 -0.77
C CYS A 48 12.85 -10.13 0.63
N VAL A 49 12.82 -11.03 1.61
CA VAL A 49 12.98 -10.69 3.03
C VAL A 49 14.30 -9.94 3.23
N SER A 50 14.25 -8.83 3.95
CA SER A 50 15.45 -8.04 4.28
C SER A 50 16.50 -8.91 4.97
N ASN A 51 17.72 -8.91 4.44
CA ASN A 51 18.81 -9.77 4.92
C ASN A 51 19.54 -9.22 6.16
N THR A 52 19.34 -7.95 6.51
CA THR A 52 19.89 -7.32 7.72
C THR A 52 18.88 -6.39 8.42
N PRO A 53 19.05 -6.10 9.73
CA PRO A 53 18.21 -5.14 10.44
C PRO A 53 18.29 -3.71 9.90
N ASP A 54 19.39 -3.32 9.26
CA ASP A 54 19.56 -1.98 8.70
C ASP A 54 18.88 -1.88 7.32
N HIS A 55 18.95 -2.94 6.50
CA HIS A 55 18.18 -3.05 5.26
C HIS A 55 16.68 -3.07 5.55
N GLU A 56 16.24 -3.79 6.60
CA GLU A 56 14.83 -3.78 7.03
C GLU A 56 14.35 -2.37 7.42
N LYS A 57 15.16 -1.64 8.22
CA LYS A 57 14.87 -0.25 8.58
C LYS A 57 14.84 0.66 7.36
N CYS A 58 15.74 0.45 6.41
CA CYS A 58 15.81 1.21 5.17
C CYS A 58 14.57 0.97 4.31
N SER A 59 14.23 -0.28 3.97
CA SER A 59 13.03 -0.65 3.21
C SER A 59 11.76 -0.11 3.85
N ARG A 60 11.61 -0.24 5.18
CA ARG A 60 10.47 0.35 5.90
C ARG A 60 10.41 1.87 5.76
N ALA A 61 11.55 2.55 5.82
CA ALA A 61 11.59 4.00 5.66
C ALA A 61 11.20 4.40 4.22
N ILE A 62 11.74 3.71 3.22
CA ILE A 62 11.44 3.89 1.80
C ILE A 62 9.95 3.66 1.52
N GLY A 63 9.41 2.49 1.86
CA GLY A 63 8.01 2.15 1.61
C GLY A 63 7.04 3.15 2.27
N ARG A 64 7.32 3.57 3.51
CA ARG A 64 6.54 4.62 4.18
C ARG A 64 6.72 6.00 3.55
N GLY A 65 7.89 6.31 3.01
CA GLY A 65 8.18 7.54 2.28
C GLY A 65 7.36 7.63 1.01
N ILE A 66 7.46 6.61 0.16
CA ILE A 66 6.72 6.48 -1.10
C ILE A 66 5.21 6.54 -0.84
N ALA A 67 4.71 5.75 0.12
CA ALA A 67 3.30 5.79 0.49
C ALA A 67 2.87 7.19 0.94
N LYS A 68 3.67 7.90 1.74
CA LYS A 68 3.35 9.28 2.15
C LYS A 68 3.34 10.26 0.98
N ALA A 69 4.23 10.08 0.01
CA ALA A 69 4.29 10.92 -1.19
C ALA A 69 3.01 10.75 -2.03
N ILE A 70 2.64 9.51 -2.35
CA ILE A 70 1.41 9.17 -3.09
C ILE A 70 0.17 9.73 -2.38
N LEU A 71 0.03 9.47 -1.07
CA LEU A 71 -1.10 9.98 -0.29
C LEU A 71 -1.10 11.52 -0.16
N GLY A 72 0.09 12.13 -0.22
CA GLY A 72 0.30 13.58 -0.23
C GLY A 72 -0.28 14.19 -1.50
N VAL A 73 0.16 13.69 -2.65
CA VAL A 73 -0.31 14.09 -3.98
C VAL A 73 -1.82 13.90 -4.12
N MET A 74 -2.36 12.71 -3.81
CA MET A 74 -3.81 12.50 -3.88
C MET A 74 -4.61 13.49 -3.00
N LYS A 75 -4.01 14.02 -1.92
CA LYS A 75 -4.62 15.07 -1.10
C LYS A 75 -4.50 16.46 -1.73
N CYS A 76 -3.41 16.74 -2.43
CA CYS A 76 -3.23 17.94 -3.24
C CYS A 76 -4.29 17.98 -4.36
N HIS A 77 -4.45 16.91 -5.14
CA HIS A 77 -5.54 16.74 -6.13
C HIS A 77 -6.96 16.91 -5.53
N ILE A 78 -7.27 16.27 -4.40
CA ILE A 78 -8.57 16.48 -3.70
C ILE A 78 -8.78 17.97 -3.37
N THR A 79 -7.72 18.66 -2.96
CA THR A 79 -7.78 20.08 -2.62
C THR A 79 -7.99 20.92 -3.87
N GLN A 80 -7.31 20.59 -4.96
CA GLN A 80 -7.42 21.24 -6.26
C GLN A 80 -8.84 21.17 -6.79
N VAL A 81 -9.41 19.97 -6.94
CA VAL A 81 -10.79 19.78 -7.42
C VAL A 81 -11.83 20.43 -6.53
N THR A 82 -11.63 20.40 -5.20
CA THR A 82 -12.54 21.07 -4.26
C THR A 82 -12.53 22.59 -4.46
N LYS A 83 -11.34 23.20 -4.63
CA LYS A 83 -11.21 24.63 -4.91
C LYS A 83 -11.81 25.00 -6.26
N ARG A 84 -11.56 24.19 -7.29
CA ARG A 84 -12.10 24.39 -8.64
C ARG A 84 -13.64 24.32 -8.63
N PHE A 85 -14.21 23.35 -7.94
CA PHE A 85 -15.67 23.25 -7.71
C PHE A 85 -16.25 24.47 -6.99
N GLN A 86 -15.47 25.09 -6.08
CA GLN A 86 -15.84 26.32 -5.37
C GLN A 86 -15.62 27.62 -6.19
N GLY A 87 -15.20 27.51 -7.46
CA GLY A 87 -15.03 28.64 -8.36
C GLY A 87 -13.62 29.22 -8.45
N ALA A 88 -12.59 28.52 -7.95
CA ALA A 88 -11.22 28.92 -8.18
C ALA A 88 -10.83 28.82 -9.66
N SER A 89 -9.99 29.73 -10.15
CA SER A 89 -9.45 29.67 -11.52
C SER A 89 -8.52 28.46 -11.69
N VAL A 90 -8.35 28.00 -12.95
CA VAL A 90 -7.44 26.90 -13.30
C VAL A 90 -6.05 27.21 -12.75
N THR A 91 -5.49 28.35 -13.15
CA THR A 91 -4.15 28.79 -12.74
C THR A 91 -4.01 28.97 -11.23
N GLY A 92 -5.04 29.44 -10.52
CA GLY A 92 -4.97 29.66 -9.09
C GLY A 92 -5.01 28.36 -8.27
N ALA A 93 -5.77 27.36 -8.74
CA ALA A 93 -5.80 26.03 -8.14
C ALA A 93 -4.58 25.20 -8.53
N GLY A 94 -4.19 25.21 -9.82
CA GLY A 94 -3.00 24.55 -10.36
C GLY A 94 -1.74 24.98 -9.62
N ASN A 95 -1.42 26.28 -9.59
CA ASN A 95 -0.27 26.77 -8.81
C ASN A 95 -0.29 26.32 -7.34
N SER A 96 -1.46 26.15 -6.71
CA SER A 96 -1.52 25.69 -5.32
C SER A 96 -1.28 24.20 -5.16
N GLU A 97 -1.61 23.42 -6.18
CA GLU A 97 -1.47 21.97 -6.21
C GLU A 97 -0.03 21.63 -6.64
N GLU A 98 0.54 22.26 -7.66
CA GLU A 98 1.98 22.18 -8.02
C GLU A 98 2.92 22.42 -6.83
N ASN A 99 2.65 23.48 -6.07
CA ASN A 99 3.39 23.81 -4.84
C ASN A 99 3.25 22.73 -3.74
N CYS A 100 2.19 21.94 -3.80
CA CYS A 100 1.86 20.85 -2.88
C CYS A 100 2.47 19.52 -3.33
N GLU A 101 2.67 19.31 -4.63
CA GLU A 101 3.13 18.06 -5.23
C GLU A 101 4.62 18.06 -5.53
N GLU A 102 5.07 18.90 -6.47
CA GLU A 102 6.47 19.04 -6.86
C GLU A 102 7.21 20.02 -5.95
N GLY A 103 6.59 21.16 -5.65
CA GLY A 103 7.06 22.13 -4.67
C GLY A 103 7.52 23.47 -5.24
N ASN A 104 7.99 24.32 -4.33
CA ASN A 104 8.47 25.67 -4.64
C ASN A 104 9.74 26.05 -3.88
N GLY A 105 10.49 25.04 -3.42
CA GLY A 105 11.72 25.22 -2.66
C GLY A 105 11.49 25.50 -1.17
N ASN A 106 10.28 25.25 -0.64
CA ASN A 106 9.98 25.43 0.79
C ASN A 106 10.07 24.13 1.60
N GLY A 107 10.32 22.98 0.96
CA GLY A 107 10.47 21.68 1.61
C GLY A 107 9.15 21.13 2.17
N HIS A 108 8.02 21.51 1.58
CA HIS A 108 6.69 21.11 2.05
C HIS A 108 5.89 20.29 1.05
N SER A 109 6.35 20.18 -0.21
CA SER A 109 5.66 19.35 -1.19
C SER A 109 5.79 17.85 -0.88
N ALA A 110 4.99 17.04 -1.55
CA ALA A 110 5.05 15.59 -1.46
C ALA A 110 6.40 15.06 -1.97
N LYS A 111 6.86 15.59 -3.10
CA LYS A 111 8.12 15.23 -3.74
C LYS A 111 9.33 15.67 -2.91
N GLU A 112 9.41 16.94 -2.51
CA GLU A 112 10.54 17.47 -1.72
C GLU A 112 10.76 16.65 -0.43
N LYS A 113 9.68 16.21 0.23
CA LYS A 113 9.76 15.36 1.43
C LYS A 113 10.27 13.95 1.14
N LEU A 114 9.99 13.41 -0.03
CA LEU A 114 10.51 12.12 -0.45
C LEU A 114 11.99 12.24 -0.82
N ASP A 115 12.35 13.25 -1.62
CA ASP A 115 13.74 13.58 -1.95
C ASP A 115 14.60 13.75 -0.68
N ASP A 116 14.13 14.54 0.29
CA ASP A 116 14.81 14.76 1.57
C ASP A 116 14.99 13.46 2.36
N LEU A 117 13.98 12.58 2.34
CA LEU A 117 14.05 11.28 2.99
C LEU A 117 15.10 10.38 2.32
N LEU A 118 15.09 10.28 1.00
CA LEU A 118 16.03 9.45 0.24
C LEU A 118 17.46 9.96 0.41
N ALA A 119 17.67 11.28 0.41
CA ALA A 119 18.96 11.90 0.69
C ALA A 119 19.45 11.59 2.11
N ALA A 120 18.56 11.68 3.11
CA ALA A 120 18.89 11.34 4.50
C ALA A 120 19.22 9.85 4.67
N LEU A 121 18.52 8.97 3.97
CA LEU A 121 18.79 7.53 3.95
C LEU A 121 20.14 7.22 3.30
N ALA A 122 20.45 7.83 2.17
CA ALA A 122 21.75 7.72 1.52
C ALA A 122 22.90 8.18 2.44
N ALA A 123 22.72 9.31 3.13
CA ALA A 123 23.70 9.83 4.08
C ALA A 123 23.87 8.95 5.34
N SER A 124 22.87 8.12 5.67
CA SER A 124 22.90 7.29 6.88
C SER A 124 23.83 6.08 6.78
N GLY A 125 24.17 5.64 5.56
CA GLY A 125 24.96 4.43 5.32
C GLY A 125 24.25 3.12 5.68
N ARG A 126 22.95 3.15 5.98
CA ARG A 126 22.15 1.96 6.39
C ARG A 126 21.52 1.21 5.22
N CYS A 127 21.40 1.88 4.07
CA CYS A 127 20.73 1.35 2.91
C CYS A 127 21.74 0.74 1.95
N ASP A 128 21.38 -0.40 1.37
CA ASP A 128 22.07 -0.91 0.21
C ASP A 128 21.81 0.02 -1.00
N PRO A 129 22.81 0.25 -1.88
CA PRO A 129 22.61 1.04 -3.10
C PRO A 129 21.44 0.57 -3.97
N ALA A 130 21.12 -0.72 -4.00
CA ALA A 130 19.97 -1.25 -4.75
C ALA A 130 18.64 -0.74 -4.19
N GLN A 131 18.50 -0.64 -2.85
CA GLN A 131 17.29 -0.09 -2.22
C GLN A 131 17.07 1.38 -2.61
N LEU A 132 18.13 2.18 -2.61
CA LEU A 132 18.05 3.59 -2.97
C LEU A 132 17.78 3.77 -4.47
N SER A 133 18.42 2.97 -5.33
CA SER A 133 18.21 3.02 -6.77
C SER A 133 16.78 2.65 -7.16
N ALA A 134 16.21 1.61 -6.54
CA ALA A 134 14.83 1.21 -6.77
C ALA A 134 13.84 2.29 -6.30
N ALA A 135 14.07 2.87 -5.11
CA ALA A 135 13.25 3.96 -4.60
C ALA A 135 13.27 5.20 -5.51
N SER A 136 14.45 5.60 -6.02
CA SER A 136 14.56 6.73 -6.96
C SER A 136 13.90 6.45 -8.30
N ALA A 137 13.96 5.21 -8.80
CA ALA A 137 13.27 4.82 -10.03
C ALA A 137 11.74 4.93 -9.85
N ARG A 138 11.22 4.45 -8.72
CA ARG A 138 9.79 4.57 -8.40
C ARG A 138 9.35 6.02 -8.22
N GLU A 139 10.15 6.84 -7.56
CA GLU A 139 9.88 8.28 -7.45
C GLU A 139 9.79 8.94 -8.83
N ALA A 140 10.75 8.66 -9.72
CA ALA A 140 10.76 9.23 -11.07
C ALA A 140 9.54 8.79 -11.91
N GLU A 141 9.02 7.58 -11.68
CA GLU A 141 7.77 7.12 -12.29
C GLU A 141 6.56 7.88 -11.75
N LEU A 142 6.44 7.98 -10.42
CA LEU A 142 5.29 8.58 -9.74
C LEU A 142 5.13 10.07 -10.05
N PHE A 143 6.24 10.80 -10.13
CA PHE A 143 6.28 12.25 -10.44
C PHE A 143 6.71 12.51 -11.90
N GLY A 144 6.61 11.51 -12.77
CA GLY A 144 6.83 11.68 -14.20
C GLY A 144 5.58 12.13 -14.94
N THR A 145 5.59 12.03 -16.27
CA THR A 145 4.43 12.33 -17.14
C THR A 145 3.84 11.09 -17.79
N GLY A 146 4.24 9.91 -17.31
CA GLY A 146 3.77 8.62 -17.82
C GLY A 146 2.33 8.29 -17.39
N PRO A 147 1.70 7.25 -17.97
CA PRO A 147 0.34 6.86 -17.63
C PRO A 147 0.15 6.38 -16.18
N THR A 148 1.24 6.03 -15.50
CA THR A 148 1.25 5.63 -14.09
C THR A 148 1.65 6.76 -13.14
N SER A 149 1.94 7.97 -13.67
CA SER A 149 2.19 9.13 -12.83
C SER A 149 0.96 9.49 -12.02
N LEU A 150 1.18 10.18 -10.91
CA LEU A 150 0.10 10.52 -10.00
C LEU A 150 -0.91 11.49 -10.64
N ASP A 151 -0.44 12.43 -11.47
CA ASP A 151 -1.30 13.39 -12.19
C ASP A 151 -2.15 12.69 -13.26
N ALA A 152 -1.57 11.71 -13.97
CA ALA A 152 -2.31 10.91 -14.95
C ALA A 152 -3.41 10.09 -14.28
N ARG A 153 -3.11 9.54 -13.08
CA ARG A 153 -4.04 8.71 -12.32
C ARG A 153 -5.18 9.51 -11.68
N ASN A 154 -5.01 10.82 -11.49
CA ASN A 154 -5.99 11.72 -10.90
C ASN A 154 -7.37 11.61 -11.59
N GLY A 155 -7.36 11.46 -12.92
CA GLY A 155 -8.56 11.29 -13.75
C GLY A 155 -9.33 10.00 -13.51
N SER A 156 -8.75 9.01 -12.80
CA SER A 156 -9.46 7.79 -12.39
C SER A 156 -10.41 8.03 -11.20
N PHE A 157 -10.21 9.14 -10.48
CA PHE A 157 -11.06 9.53 -9.34
C PHE A 157 -12.02 10.66 -9.69
N PHE A 158 -11.56 11.66 -10.43
CA PHE A 158 -12.37 12.84 -10.79
C PHE A 158 -12.71 12.79 -12.27
N CYS A 159 -13.63 11.90 -12.60
CA CYS A 159 -13.92 11.48 -13.97
C CYS A 159 -15.27 11.98 -14.48
N ASP A 160 -16.06 12.68 -13.65
CA ASP A 160 -17.32 13.28 -14.09
C ASP A 160 -17.07 14.30 -15.21
N PRO A 161 -17.82 14.28 -16.31
CA PRO A 161 -17.60 15.21 -17.41
C PRO A 161 -17.72 16.67 -16.96
N GLY A 162 -16.71 17.49 -17.26
CA GLY A 162 -16.69 18.89 -16.86
C GLY A 162 -15.50 19.67 -17.41
N ASP A 163 -15.25 20.84 -16.83
CA ASP A 163 -14.05 21.62 -17.10
C ASP A 163 -12.83 20.90 -16.50
N ALA A 164 -11.66 21.02 -17.13
CA ALA A 164 -10.41 20.45 -16.59
C ALA A 164 -10.10 20.96 -15.17
N ILE A 165 -9.52 20.11 -14.31
CA ILE A 165 -9.17 20.49 -12.94
C ILE A 165 -7.90 21.36 -12.93
N GLY A 166 -6.85 20.90 -13.59
CA GLY A 166 -5.59 21.61 -13.83
C GLY A 166 -5.22 21.62 -15.31
N ASP A 167 -4.00 22.03 -15.63
CA ASP A 167 -3.44 22.08 -16.99
C ASP A 167 -2.63 20.83 -17.39
N ASP A 168 -2.09 20.09 -16.42
CA ASP A 168 -1.41 18.80 -16.57
C ASP A 168 -2.02 17.68 -15.72
N ASP A 169 -2.82 18.04 -14.73
CA ASP A 169 -3.70 17.13 -13.99
C ASP A 169 -4.82 16.51 -14.85
N SER A 170 -4.88 15.18 -14.85
CA SER A 170 -6.01 14.47 -15.46
C SER A 170 -7.27 14.58 -14.58
N GLY A 171 -8.42 14.70 -15.24
CA GLY A 171 -9.72 14.71 -14.59
C GLY A 171 -10.51 15.99 -14.84
N SER A 172 -11.67 16.09 -14.22
CA SER A 172 -12.61 17.18 -14.46
C SER A 172 -13.32 17.64 -13.19
N VAL A 173 -13.73 18.92 -13.19
CA VAL A 173 -14.49 19.53 -12.11
C VAL A 173 -15.90 18.94 -12.12
N PRO A 174 -16.37 18.37 -11.00
CA PRO A 174 -17.66 17.70 -10.96
C PRO A 174 -18.84 18.64 -11.19
N ALA A 175 -19.87 18.15 -11.87
CA ALA A 175 -21.07 18.93 -12.16
C ALA A 175 -21.95 19.19 -10.93
N SER A 176 -21.77 18.43 -9.84
CA SER A 176 -22.56 18.60 -8.62
C SER A 176 -21.80 18.22 -7.34
N TYR A 177 -22.30 18.73 -6.22
CA TYR A 177 -21.72 18.44 -4.90
C TYR A 177 -21.83 16.96 -4.52
N ASN A 178 -22.89 16.27 -4.95
CA ASN A 178 -23.05 14.83 -4.68
C ASN A 178 -21.99 14.00 -5.41
N VAL A 179 -21.70 14.36 -6.67
CA VAL A 179 -20.63 13.73 -7.45
C VAL A 179 -19.27 13.99 -6.80
N LEU A 180 -18.94 15.27 -6.51
CA LEU A 180 -17.69 15.62 -5.82
C LEU A 180 -17.52 14.83 -4.51
N LYS A 181 -18.61 14.69 -3.74
CA LYS A 181 -18.59 13.92 -2.49
C LYS A 181 -18.28 12.43 -2.73
N CYS A 182 -18.83 11.83 -3.80
CA CYS A 182 -18.49 10.46 -4.16
C CYS A 182 -17.03 10.32 -4.55
N GLU A 183 -16.56 11.10 -5.53
CA GLU A 183 -15.20 11.00 -6.08
C GLU A 183 -14.14 11.18 -4.98
N VAL A 184 -14.31 12.20 -4.12
CA VAL A 184 -13.44 12.41 -2.96
C VAL A 184 -13.52 11.23 -1.97
N ALA A 185 -14.67 10.58 -1.81
CA ALA A 185 -14.80 9.41 -0.95
C ALA A 185 -14.09 8.18 -1.55
N VAL A 186 -14.21 7.94 -2.86
CA VAL A 186 -13.49 6.87 -3.57
C VAL A 186 -11.98 7.09 -3.45
N SER A 187 -11.49 8.28 -3.80
CA SER A 187 -10.06 8.63 -3.68
C SER A 187 -9.54 8.39 -2.25
N LYS A 188 -10.29 8.82 -1.22
CA LYS A 188 -9.91 8.56 0.19
C LYS A 188 -9.96 7.09 0.61
N ASN A 189 -10.83 6.30 0.01
CA ASN A 189 -10.88 4.86 0.28
C ASN A 189 -9.69 4.15 -0.35
N VAL A 190 -9.31 4.52 -1.58
CA VAL A 190 -8.10 4.03 -2.25
C VAL A 190 -6.83 4.43 -1.47
N GLN A 191 -6.74 5.67 -1.01
CA GLN A 191 -5.66 6.11 -0.11
C GLN A 191 -5.51 5.21 1.13
N ARG A 192 -6.63 4.78 1.72
CA ARG A 192 -6.60 3.90 2.89
C ARG A 192 -6.19 2.49 2.52
N LEU A 193 -6.69 1.96 1.39
CA LEU A 193 -6.32 0.64 0.88
C LEU A 193 -4.81 0.57 0.67
N TYR A 194 -4.26 1.46 -0.17
CA TYR A 194 -2.81 1.56 -0.42
C TYR A 194 -2.01 1.60 0.88
N LYS A 195 -2.41 2.47 1.83
CA LYS A 195 -1.72 2.62 3.12
C LYS A 195 -1.73 1.33 3.96
N TYR A 196 -2.84 0.60 3.96
CA TYR A 196 -2.99 -0.59 4.78
C TYR A 196 -2.31 -1.81 4.15
N ALA A 197 -2.43 -1.97 2.83
CA ALA A 197 -1.69 -2.89 1.97
C ALA A 197 -0.17 -2.76 2.22
N THR A 198 0.42 -1.58 1.99
CA THR A 198 1.86 -1.32 2.26
C THR A 198 2.27 -1.64 3.71
N LYS A 199 1.36 -1.52 4.67
CA LYS A 199 1.64 -1.85 6.08
C LYS A 199 1.62 -3.37 6.33
N CYS A 200 0.86 -4.13 5.57
CA CYS A 200 0.87 -5.59 5.61
C CYS A 200 2.22 -6.12 5.08
N HIS A 201 2.72 -5.59 3.96
CA HIS A 201 4.02 -5.97 3.39
C HIS A 201 5.17 -5.59 4.34
N GLU A 202 5.10 -4.42 5.00
CA GLU A 202 6.06 -4.03 6.05
C GLU A 202 6.09 -5.04 7.20
N LYS A 203 4.92 -5.52 7.64
CA LYS A 203 4.83 -6.50 8.72
C LYS A 203 5.30 -7.88 8.28
N MET A 204 4.96 -8.30 7.06
CA MET A 204 5.44 -9.54 6.47
C MET A 204 6.97 -9.55 6.46
N ASN A 205 7.59 -8.54 5.83
CA ASN A 205 9.04 -8.43 5.77
C ASN A 205 9.68 -8.44 7.18
N HIS A 206 9.11 -7.71 8.13
CA HIS A 206 9.62 -7.71 9.50
C HIS A 206 9.47 -9.08 10.17
N ALA A 207 8.30 -9.72 10.06
CA ALA A 207 8.01 -11.01 10.70
C ALA A 207 8.93 -12.10 10.14
N PHE A 208 9.06 -12.19 8.81
CA PHE A 208 9.94 -13.15 8.16
C PHE A 208 11.41 -12.90 8.48
N ALA A 209 11.85 -11.63 8.56
CA ALA A 209 13.22 -11.30 8.95
C ALA A 209 13.59 -11.77 10.37
N ILE A 210 12.60 -11.93 11.26
CA ILE A 210 12.78 -12.46 12.61
C ILE A 210 12.31 -13.92 12.78
N GLY A 211 11.95 -14.60 11.68
CA GLY A 211 11.52 -16.00 11.67
C GLY A 211 10.15 -16.24 12.29
N VAL A 212 9.22 -15.29 12.16
CA VAL A 212 7.85 -15.36 12.64
C VAL A 212 6.89 -15.40 11.45
N ASP A 213 5.92 -16.30 11.52
CA ASP A 213 4.86 -16.43 10.52
C ASP A 213 3.90 -15.24 10.52
N PHE A 214 3.54 -14.80 9.32
CA PHE A 214 2.64 -13.69 9.08
C PHE A 214 1.89 -13.93 7.79
N ASP A 215 0.58 -14.15 7.92
CA ASP A 215 -0.36 -14.25 6.81
C ASP A 215 -0.60 -12.84 6.25
N GLU A 216 0.17 -12.50 5.21
CA GLU A 216 0.08 -11.23 4.47
C GLU A 216 -1.31 -11.11 3.83
N GLU A 217 -1.73 -12.13 3.09
CA GLU A 217 -3.00 -12.21 2.36
C GLU A 217 -4.21 -11.94 3.25
N ALA A 218 -4.23 -12.48 4.47
CA ALA A 218 -5.28 -12.20 5.44
C ALA A 218 -5.23 -10.75 5.97
N CYS A 219 -4.04 -10.15 6.06
CA CYS A 219 -3.87 -8.75 6.44
C CYS A 219 -4.33 -7.80 5.33
N GLU A 220 -3.99 -8.11 4.08
CA GLU A 220 -4.25 -7.27 2.92
C GLU A 220 -5.66 -7.47 2.37
N GLU A 221 -6.03 -8.69 2.04
CA GLU A 221 -7.28 -8.97 1.36
C GLU A 221 -8.43 -9.26 2.34
N THR A 222 -8.57 -10.53 2.70
CA THR A 222 -9.72 -11.08 3.41
C THR A 222 -9.27 -11.86 4.63
N ASP A 223 -9.51 -11.29 5.80
CA ASP A 223 -9.38 -12.04 7.05
C ASP A 223 -10.68 -12.81 7.28
N SER A 224 -10.66 -14.13 7.05
CA SER A 224 -11.84 -14.99 7.22
C SER A 224 -12.40 -15.05 8.66
N ILE A 225 -11.64 -14.58 9.64
CA ILE A 225 -12.03 -14.58 11.06
C ILE A 225 -12.55 -13.21 11.46
N SER A 226 -11.77 -12.15 11.17
CA SER A 226 -12.06 -10.82 11.68
C SER A 226 -12.74 -9.89 10.68
N HIS A 227 -12.70 -10.21 9.38
CA HIS A 227 -13.17 -9.38 8.26
C HIS A 227 -12.62 -7.96 8.33
N LYS A 228 -11.31 -7.85 8.62
CA LYS A 228 -10.59 -6.58 8.80
C LYS A 228 -9.33 -6.51 7.95
N GLY A 229 -9.23 -7.31 6.87
CA GLY A 229 -8.25 -7.07 5.83
C GLY A 229 -8.35 -5.63 5.28
N ALA A 230 -7.32 -5.16 4.59
CA ALA A 230 -7.35 -3.84 3.96
C ALA A 230 -8.49 -3.76 2.92
N LEU A 231 -8.63 -4.79 2.08
CA LEU A 231 -9.70 -4.90 1.08
C LEU A 231 -11.07 -5.10 1.73
N ASP A 232 -11.20 -5.91 2.79
CA ASP A 232 -12.44 -6.00 3.58
C ASP A 232 -12.96 -4.62 4.00
N LYS A 233 -12.07 -3.78 4.55
CA LYS A 233 -12.43 -2.42 4.99
C LYS A 233 -12.77 -1.51 3.82
N TYR A 234 -12.08 -1.65 2.70
CA TYR A 234 -12.40 -0.92 1.47
C TYR A 234 -13.81 -1.29 0.99
N ASN A 235 -14.11 -2.58 0.87
CA ASN A 235 -15.39 -3.12 0.43
C ASN A 235 -16.55 -2.62 1.29
N GLN A 236 -16.37 -2.58 2.61
CA GLN A 236 -17.37 -2.01 3.53
C GLN A 236 -17.65 -0.52 3.28
N GLN A 237 -16.68 0.26 2.79
CA GLN A 237 -16.90 1.67 2.43
C GLN A 237 -17.46 1.83 1.03
N ARG A 238 -17.03 1.01 0.07
CA ARG A 238 -17.62 0.91 -1.27
C ARG A 238 -19.12 0.63 -1.16
N ASP A 239 -19.53 -0.37 -0.38
CA ASP A 239 -20.95 -0.76 -0.27
C ASP A 239 -21.81 0.38 0.28
N LYS A 240 -21.29 1.12 1.27
CA LYS A 240 -21.94 2.33 1.79
C LYS A 240 -22.07 3.40 0.72
N LEU A 241 -21.06 3.57 -0.12
CA LEU A 241 -21.04 4.59 -1.16
C LEU A 241 -22.00 4.23 -2.31
N VAL A 242 -22.00 2.96 -2.74
CA VAL A 242 -22.95 2.44 -3.73
C VAL A 242 -24.39 2.60 -3.23
N ALA A 243 -24.66 2.28 -1.96
CA ALA A 243 -25.99 2.44 -1.36
C ALA A 243 -26.47 3.90 -1.32
N LEU A 244 -25.56 4.89 -1.33
CA LEU A 244 -25.93 6.30 -1.41
C LEU A 244 -26.37 6.73 -2.81
N GLY A 245 -25.95 6.02 -3.88
CA GLY A 245 -26.36 6.32 -5.25
C GLY A 245 -25.96 7.73 -5.73
N ILE A 246 -24.89 8.29 -5.18
CA ILE A 246 -24.42 9.67 -5.48
C ILE A 246 -23.27 9.74 -6.48
N CYS A 247 -22.74 8.59 -6.88
CA CYS A 247 -21.57 8.50 -7.76
C CYS A 247 -21.93 8.74 -9.22
N PRO A 248 -21.03 9.39 -10.00
CA PRO A 248 -21.19 9.51 -11.43
C PRO A 248 -21.06 8.13 -12.10
N SER A 249 -21.52 8.01 -13.35
CA SER A 249 -21.44 6.75 -14.12
C SER A 249 -20.02 6.24 -14.34
N CYS A 250 -19.02 7.13 -14.30
CA CYS A 250 -17.62 6.74 -14.40
C CYS A 250 -17.08 6.07 -13.12
N LEU A 251 -17.81 6.17 -11.99
CA LEU A 251 -17.53 5.49 -10.72
C LEU A 251 -18.72 4.62 -10.31
N ASP A 252 -19.13 3.72 -11.19
CA ASP A 252 -20.07 2.67 -10.81
C ASP A 252 -19.39 1.63 -9.89
N ALA A 253 -20.17 0.66 -9.40
CA ALA A 253 -19.65 -0.36 -8.49
C ALA A 253 -18.49 -1.16 -9.10
N ALA A 254 -18.56 -1.48 -10.40
CA ALA A 254 -17.53 -2.26 -11.07
C ALA A 254 -16.23 -1.46 -11.26
N THR A 255 -16.32 -0.16 -11.58
CA THR A 255 -15.14 0.70 -11.65
C THR A 255 -14.51 0.88 -10.27
N ILE A 256 -15.31 1.04 -9.20
CA ILE A 256 -14.78 1.16 -7.85
C ILE A 256 -14.07 -0.14 -7.43
N ASP A 257 -14.60 -1.31 -7.80
CA ASP A 257 -13.92 -2.60 -7.60
C ASP A 257 -12.61 -2.71 -8.38
N ALA A 258 -12.60 -2.27 -9.64
CA ALA A 258 -11.41 -2.26 -10.47
C ALA A 258 -10.32 -1.32 -9.90
N LEU A 259 -10.70 -0.19 -9.31
CA LEU A 259 -9.77 0.70 -8.61
C LEU A 259 -9.13 0.02 -7.40
N ALA A 260 -9.88 -0.78 -6.65
CA ALA A 260 -9.33 -1.55 -5.53
C ALA A 260 -8.29 -2.57 -6.01
N ALA A 261 -8.66 -3.37 -7.02
CA ALA A 261 -7.75 -4.37 -7.61
C ALA A 261 -6.49 -3.74 -8.20
N ALA A 262 -6.62 -2.62 -8.92
CA ALA A 262 -5.47 -1.88 -9.45
C ALA A 262 -4.60 -1.29 -8.35
N THR A 263 -5.17 -0.92 -7.21
CA THR A 263 -4.41 -0.42 -6.05
C THR A 263 -3.60 -1.52 -5.39
N LEU A 264 -4.17 -2.71 -5.21
CA LEU A 264 -3.43 -3.86 -4.66
C LEU A 264 -2.30 -4.25 -5.61
N ALA A 265 -2.62 -4.52 -6.89
CA ALA A 265 -1.61 -4.86 -7.89
C ALA A 265 -0.47 -3.83 -8.03
N GLU A 266 -0.72 -2.55 -7.74
CA GLU A 266 0.33 -1.53 -7.67
C GLU A 266 1.22 -1.68 -6.43
N VAL A 267 0.63 -1.95 -5.26
CA VAL A 267 1.39 -2.14 -4.02
C VAL A 267 2.22 -3.41 -4.11
N ASP A 268 1.63 -4.52 -4.54
CA ASP A 268 2.29 -5.83 -4.73
C ASP A 268 3.35 -5.72 -5.82
N GLY A 269 2.98 -5.16 -6.98
CA GLY A 269 3.90 -4.98 -8.10
C GLY A 269 5.09 -4.06 -7.79
N ASN A 270 5.02 -3.23 -6.75
CA ASN A 270 6.13 -2.39 -6.29
C ASN A 270 6.88 -2.98 -5.07
N ASN A 271 6.52 -4.19 -4.63
CA ASN A 271 7.09 -4.81 -3.44
C ASN A 271 8.61 -5.04 -3.60
N ASP A 272 9.08 -5.44 -4.79
CA ASP A 272 10.51 -5.57 -5.12
C ASP A 272 11.24 -4.21 -5.20
N GLY A 273 10.52 -3.13 -5.49
CA GLY A 273 11.01 -1.76 -5.42
C GLY A 273 11.28 -1.28 -3.98
N VAL A 274 10.60 -1.87 -2.99
CA VAL A 274 10.77 -1.57 -1.56
C VAL A 274 11.68 -2.59 -0.87
N PHE A 275 11.56 -3.87 -1.23
CA PHE A 275 12.28 -5.02 -0.67
C PHE A 275 13.05 -5.77 -1.77
N PRO A 276 14.04 -5.12 -2.41
CA PRO A 276 14.78 -5.75 -3.50
C PRO A 276 15.59 -6.95 -3.02
N CYS A 277 15.69 -7.95 -3.89
CA CYS A 277 16.55 -9.12 -3.71
C CYS A 277 18.03 -8.81 -3.97
N GLY A 278 18.92 -9.69 -3.51
CA GLY A 278 20.35 -9.63 -3.84
C GLY A 278 21.13 -8.50 -3.15
N LEU A 279 20.64 -8.03 -2.01
CA LEU A 279 21.33 -7.03 -1.19
C LEU A 279 22.67 -7.56 -0.68
N ALA A 280 23.65 -6.66 -0.53
CA ALA A 280 24.90 -6.99 0.13
C ALA A 280 24.66 -7.39 1.60
N PRO A 281 25.58 -8.12 2.25
CA PRO A 281 25.47 -8.50 3.66
C PRO A 281 25.54 -7.33 4.64
#